data_AF-A0A7V9G509-F1
#
_entry.id   AF-A0A7V9G509-F1
#
_cell.length_a   1.000
_cell.length_b   1.000
_cell.length_c   1.000
_cell.angle_alpha   90.00
_cell.angle_beta   90.00
_cell.angle_gamma   90.00
#
_symmetry.space_group_name_H-M   'P 1'
#
loop_
_entity.id
_entity.type
_entity.pdbx_description
1 polymer ?
#
loop_
_entity_poly.entity_id
_entity_poly.type
_entity_poly.pdbx_seq_one_letter_code
_entity_poly.pdbx_strand_id
1 'polypeptide(L)'
;MLNIGSTLQRFSLVHDHGIRLDVRALLASGTLPIYIAWGVALSAALAARAWDFAGELLASARAEGVSDAILSDAQVAATLMAMDVMHCQIRHQSAGRAKDRRTRGQRLSSLSRPASDARAFALFALAAGIMNGCAICGDADRKELHGEGHIDEREALRIATVVAEAASAAGFPDP
;
A
#
# COMPACT_ATOMS: atom_id res chain seq x y z
N MET A 1 -16.84 -22.07 11.71
CA MET A 1 -15.37 -22.09 11.67
C MET A 1 -14.96 -21.90 10.21
N LEU A 2 -14.66 -20.66 9.81
CA LEU A 2 -14.22 -20.35 8.45
C LEU A 2 -12.78 -20.84 8.28
N ASN A 3 -12.60 -21.81 7.40
CA ASN A 3 -11.31 -22.42 7.14
C ASN A 3 -10.45 -21.42 6.34
N ILE A 4 -9.54 -20.74 7.03
CA ILE A 4 -8.63 -19.71 6.47
C ILE A 4 -7.83 -20.26 5.27
N GLY A 5 -7.56 -21.57 5.24
CA GLY A 5 -6.91 -22.23 4.11
C GLY A 5 -7.75 -22.24 2.81
N SER A 6 -9.09 -22.21 2.92
CA SER A 6 -9.98 -22.29 1.76
C SER A 6 -10.19 -20.96 1.03
N THR A 7 -10.07 -19.83 1.74
CA THR A 7 -10.15 -18.49 1.14
C THR A 7 -8.86 -18.16 0.39
N LEU A 8 -7.70 -18.49 0.97
CA LEU A 8 -6.40 -18.35 0.30
C LEU A 8 -6.22 -19.33 -0.87
N GLN A 9 -6.79 -20.54 -0.81
CA GLN A 9 -6.79 -21.47 -1.95
C GLN A 9 -7.61 -20.99 -3.15
N ARG A 10 -8.60 -20.09 -2.94
CA ARG A 10 -9.44 -19.56 -4.01
C ARG A 10 -8.69 -18.61 -4.94
N PHE A 11 -7.59 -18.01 -4.47
CA PHE A 11 -6.64 -17.25 -5.28
C PHE A 11 -5.36 -18.04 -5.61
N SER A 12 -5.50 -19.35 -5.85
CA SER A 12 -4.57 -20.04 -6.74
C SER A 12 -4.85 -19.58 -8.18
N LEU A 13 -4.49 -18.34 -8.53
CA LEU A 13 -4.66 -17.80 -9.87
C LEU A 13 -3.77 -18.57 -10.85
N VAL A 14 -4.37 -19.54 -11.55
CA VAL A 14 -3.76 -20.22 -12.68
C VAL A 14 -4.07 -19.36 -13.92
N HIS A 15 -3.17 -18.44 -14.25
CA HIS A 15 -2.92 -18.13 -15.66
C HIS A 15 -1.78 -19.05 -16.13
N ASP A 16 -1.79 -19.41 -17.42
CA ASP A 16 -1.09 -20.52 -18.11
C ASP A 16 0.43 -20.69 -17.85
N HIS A 17 1.06 -19.77 -17.10
CA HIS A 17 2.48 -19.80 -16.68
C HIS A 17 2.73 -19.75 -15.16
N GLY A 18 1.69 -19.87 -14.32
CA GLY A 18 1.78 -20.50 -12.99
C GLY A 18 2.55 -19.78 -11.88
N ILE A 19 2.26 -18.51 -11.59
CA ILE A 19 2.71 -17.89 -10.32
C ILE A 19 1.62 -18.11 -9.26
N ARG A 20 1.76 -19.16 -8.44
CA ARG A 20 0.93 -19.35 -7.24
C ARG A 20 1.50 -18.48 -6.12
N LEU A 21 0.84 -17.37 -5.79
CA LEU A 21 1.26 -16.52 -4.69
C LEU A 21 0.64 -16.98 -3.38
N ASP A 22 1.46 -17.53 -2.49
CA ASP A 22 1.10 -17.66 -1.08
C ASP A 22 1.44 -16.35 -0.37
N VAL A 23 0.42 -15.50 -0.23
CA VAL A 23 0.54 -14.19 0.42
C VAL A 23 1.08 -14.33 1.84
N ARG A 24 0.64 -15.35 2.59
CA ARG A 24 1.12 -15.53 3.97
C ARG A 24 2.59 -15.90 4.00
N ALA A 25 3.03 -16.79 3.10
CA ALA A 25 4.44 -17.14 2.97
C ALA A 25 5.29 -15.94 2.52
N LEU A 26 4.78 -15.11 1.61
CA LEU A 26 5.44 -13.87 1.19
C LEU A 26 5.67 -12.96 2.40
N LEU A 27 4.61 -12.66 3.16
CA LEU A 27 4.66 -11.74 4.29
C LEU A 27 5.50 -12.28 5.46
N ALA A 28 5.54 -13.60 5.65
CA ALA A 28 6.35 -14.23 6.69
C ALA A 28 7.85 -14.37 6.32
N SER A 29 8.22 -14.21 5.05
CA SER A 29 9.59 -14.44 4.56
C SER A 29 10.55 -13.28 4.78
N GLY A 30 10.12 -12.22 5.43
CA GLY A 30 10.85 -10.97 5.53
C GLY A 30 11.25 -10.56 6.95
N THR A 31 11.81 -9.36 7.04
CA THR A 31 12.32 -8.69 8.24
C THR A 31 11.29 -7.72 8.86
N LEU A 32 10.25 -7.32 8.12
CA LEU A 32 9.19 -6.50 8.69
C LEU A 32 8.36 -7.29 9.70
N PRO A 33 7.88 -6.64 10.77
CA PRO A 33 6.86 -7.23 11.62
C PRO A 33 5.63 -7.58 10.78
N ILE A 34 5.10 -8.79 10.99
CA ILE A 34 4.04 -9.36 10.14
C ILE A 34 2.80 -8.46 10.01
N TYR A 35 2.43 -7.75 11.09
CA TYR A 35 1.30 -6.83 11.07
C TYR A 35 1.53 -5.60 10.18
N ILE A 36 2.78 -5.11 10.07
CA ILE A 36 3.14 -4.03 9.16
C ILE A 36 3.16 -4.57 7.72
N ALA A 37 3.71 -5.77 7.51
CA ALA A 37 3.71 -6.41 6.20
C ALA A 37 2.28 -6.56 5.63
N TRP A 38 1.31 -6.96 6.47
CA TRP A 38 -0.12 -6.97 6.11
C TRP A 38 -0.66 -5.58 5.73
N GLY A 39 -0.29 -4.55 6.49
CA GLY A 39 -0.69 -3.16 6.19
C GLY A 39 -0.12 -2.66 4.85
N VAL A 40 1.16 -2.98 4.57
CA VAL A 40 1.81 -2.66 3.28
C VAL A 40 1.08 -3.35 2.13
N ALA A 41 0.81 -4.66 2.26
CA ALA A 41 0.10 -5.41 1.23
C ALA A 41 -1.31 -4.87 0.97
N LEU A 42 -2.06 -4.55 2.03
CA LEU A 42 -3.38 -3.97 1.92
C LEU A 42 -3.34 -2.60 1.23
N SER A 43 -2.41 -1.73 1.62
CA SER A 43 -2.27 -0.39 1.04
C SER A 43 -1.91 -0.46 -0.45
N ALA A 44 -0.99 -1.36 -0.82
CA ALA A 44 -0.60 -1.60 -2.21
C ALA A 44 -1.77 -2.14 -3.06
N ALA A 45 -2.53 -3.12 -2.55
CA ALA A 45 -3.68 -3.67 -3.26
C ALA A 45 -4.79 -2.63 -3.49
N LEU A 46 -5.04 -1.76 -2.51
CA LEU A 46 -5.99 -0.65 -2.62
C LEU A 46 -5.50 0.40 -3.64
N ALA A 47 -4.21 0.73 -3.62
CA ALA A 47 -3.61 1.63 -4.61
C ALA A 47 -3.68 1.05 -6.04
N ALA A 48 -3.53 -0.26 -6.18
CA ALA A 48 -3.72 -1.00 -7.44
C ALA A 48 -5.19 -1.14 -7.86
N ARG A 49 -6.15 -0.63 -7.06
CA ARG A 49 -7.60 -0.72 -7.32
C ARG A 49 -8.13 -2.16 -7.44
N ALA A 50 -7.44 -3.12 -6.83
CA ALA A 50 -7.83 -4.52 -6.79
C ALA A 50 -8.76 -4.78 -5.59
N TRP A 51 -10.00 -4.28 -5.67
CA TRP A 51 -10.92 -4.22 -4.51
C TRP A 51 -11.27 -5.58 -3.92
N ASP A 52 -11.51 -6.60 -4.76
CA ASP A 52 -11.82 -7.95 -4.28
C ASP A 52 -10.62 -8.55 -3.54
N PHE A 53 -9.42 -8.41 -4.13
CA PHE A 53 -8.18 -8.87 -3.52
C PHE A 53 -7.87 -8.12 -2.21
N ALA A 54 -8.08 -6.80 -2.17
CA ALA A 54 -7.93 -6.01 -0.95
C ALA A 54 -8.95 -6.42 0.13
N GLY A 55 -10.18 -6.79 -0.24
CA GLY A 55 -11.19 -7.30 0.68
C GLY A 55 -10.77 -8.62 1.33
N GLU A 56 -10.17 -9.53 0.55
CA GLU A 56 -9.63 -10.79 1.05
C GLU A 56 -8.39 -10.60 1.93
N LEU A 57 -7.47 -9.71 1.54
CA LEU A 57 -6.32 -9.33 2.36
C LEU A 57 -6.76 -8.76 3.70
N LEU A 58 -7.78 -7.90 3.71
CA LEU A 58 -8.35 -7.33 4.94
C LEU A 58 -8.95 -8.42 5.84
N ALA A 59 -9.72 -9.36 5.28
CA ALA A 59 -10.29 -10.47 6.02
C ALA A 59 -9.20 -11.38 6.62
N SER A 60 -8.15 -11.65 5.84
CA SER A 60 -7.02 -12.50 6.24
C SER A 60 -6.20 -11.82 7.34
N ALA A 61 -5.88 -10.54 7.20
CA ALA A 61 -5.16 -9.77 8.21
C ALA A 61 -5.89 -9.74 9.55
N ARG A 62 -7.23 -9.57 9.54
CA ARG A 62 -8.05 -9.67 10.76
C ARG A 62 -8.00 -11.06 11.38
N ALA A 63 -8.05 -12.12 10.57
CA ALA A 63 -7.95 -13.50 11.04
C ALA A 63 -6.59 -13.80 11.69
N GLU A 64 -5.52 -13.17 11.21
CA GLU A 64 -4.16 -13.23 11.78
C GLU A 64 -3.97 -12.29 12.98
N GLY A 65 -5.01 -11.57 13.42
CA GLY A 65 -4.98 -10.72 14.61
C GLY A 65 -4.35 -9.34 14.41
N VAL A 66 -4.26 -8.85 13.18
CA VAL A 66 -3.83 -7.46 12.91
C VAL A 66 -4.87 -6.49 13.46
N SER A 67 -4.41 -5.46 14.18
CA SER A 67 -5.29 -4.49 14.81
C SER A 67 -6.03 -3.61 13.79
N ASP A 68 -7.26 -3.20 14.11
CA ASP A 68 -8.03 -2.31 13.25
C ASP A 68 -7.33 -0.93 13.05
N ALA A 69 -6.49 -0.50 13.99
CA ALA A 69 -5.69 0.72 13.86
C ALA A 69 -4.72 0.64 12.66
N ILE A 70 -3.99 -0.48 12.52
CA ILE A 70 -3.06 -0.70 11.40
C ILE A 70 -3.82 -0.78 10.06
N LEU A 71 -4.95 -1.50 10.06
CA LEU A 71 -5.76 -1.67 8.85
C LEU A 71 -6.41 -0.36 8.41
N SER A 72 -6.90 0.45 9.36
CA SER A 72 -7.41 1.79 9.10
C SER A 72 -6.32 2.69 8.54
N ASP A 73 -5.13 2.69 9.14
CA ASP A 73 -4.00 3.50 8.67
C ASP A 73 -3.58 3.12 7.25
N ALA A 74 -3.55 1.83 6.90
CA ALA A 74 -3.26 1.36 5.55
C ALA A 74 -4.28 1.85 4.50
N GLN A 75 -5.58 1.85 4.86
CA GLN A 75 -6.66 2.36 4.01
C GLN A 75 -6.60 3.88 3.84
N VAL A 76 -6.33 4.60 4.94
CA VAL A 76 -6.15 6.06 4.93
C VAL A 76 -4.94 6.42 4.07
N ALA A 77 -3.81 5.73 4.22
CA ALA A 77 -2.62 5.96 3.43
C ALA A 77 -2.89 5.77 1.92
N ALA A 78 -3.56 4.68 1.53
CA ALA A 78 -3.93 4.45 0.14
C ALA A 78 -4.83 5.55 -0.42
N THR A 79 -5.82 6.00 0.36
CA THR A 79 -6.75 7.06 -0.04
C THR A 79 -6.05 8.42 -0.19
N LEU A 80 -5.19 8.77 0.76
CA LEU A 80 -4.42 10.02 0.71
C LEU A 80 -3.45 10.02 -0.47
N MET A 81 -2.74 8.93 -0.70
CA MET A 81 -1.80 8.83 -1.82
C MET A 81 -2.50 8.86 -3.17
N ALA A 82 -3.68 8.25 -3.30
CA ALA A 82 -4.50 8.39 -4.50
C ALA A 82 -4.85 9.87 -4.78
N MET A 83 -5.16 10.65 -3.74
CA MET A 83 -5.42 12.09 -3.88
C MET A 83 -4.14 12.89 -4.18
N ASP A 84 -3.04 12.62 -3.49
CA ASP A 84 -1.81 13.41 -3.57
C ASP A 84 -1.05 13.17 -4.89
N VAL A 85 -1.07 11.95 -5.43
CA VAL A 85 -0.38 11.63 -6.69
C VAL A 85 -1.03 12.33 -7.89
N MET A 86 -2.37 12.34 -7.95
CA MET A 86 -3.10 13.10 -8.98
C MET A 86 -2.76 14.59 -8.93
N HIS A 87 -2.67 15.19 -7.73
CA HIS A 87 -2.28 16.58 -7.57
C HIS A 87 -0.85 16.86 -8.02
N CYS A 88 0.08 15.94 -7.75
CA CYS A 88 1.46 16.07 -8.22
C CYS A 88 1.54 16.03 -9.75
N GLN A 89 0.84 15.09 -10.38
CA GLN A 89 0.78 14.97 -11.85
C GLN A 89 0.17 16.22 -12.50
N ILE A 90 -0.97 16.71 -12.00
CA ILE A 90 -1.59 17.96 -12.49
C ILE A 90 -0.61 19.13 -12.38
N ARG A 91 0.11 19.24 -11.25
CA ARG A 91 1.14 20.27 -11.07
C ARG A 91 2.24 20.18 -12.13
N HIS A 92 2.79 18.98 -12.38
CA HIS A 92 3.83 18.79 -13.39
C HIS A 92 3.36 19.15 -14.80
N GLN A 93 2.14 18.76 -15.17
CA GLN A 93 1.54 19.14 -16.45
C GLN A 93 1.27 20.65 -16.54
N SER A 94 1.01 21.31 -15.41
CA SER A 94 0.71 22.74 -15.31
C SER A 94 1.91 23.67 -15.13
N ALA A 95 3.15 23.16 -15.20
CA ALA A 95 4.41 23.85 -14.84
C ALA A 95 4.72 25.17 -15.59
N GLY A 96 3.81 25.68 -16.44
CA GLY A 96 3.86 27.02 -17.01
C GLY A 96 2.84 28.04 -16.47
N ARG A 97 1.83 27.67 -15.65
CA ARG A 97 0.68 28.57 -15.40
C ARG A 97 0.23 28.80 -13.95
N ALA A 98 0.73 28.09 -12.95
CA ALA A 98 0.32 28.36 -11.57
C ALA A 98 1.50 28.23 -10.60
N LYS A 99 1.98 29.38 -10.11
CA LYS A 99 2.88 29.48 -8.96
C LYS A 99 2.32 28.67 -7.80
N ASP A 100 3.08 27.66 -7.40
CA ASP A 100 3.35 27.14 -6.05
C ASP A 100 2.38 27.52 -4.91
N ARG A 101 1.08 27.38 -5.14
CA ARG A 101 0.06 27.58 -4.13
C ARG A 101 -0.51 26.22 -3.81
N ARG A 102 0.00 25.58 -2.75
CA ARG A 102 -0.71 24.47 -2.12
C ARG A 102 -2.16 24.92 -1.93
N THR A 103 -3.08 24.34 -2.70
CA THR A 103 -4.51 24.67 -2.63
C THR A 103 -4.97 24.36 -1.20
N ARG A 104 -5.83 25.18 -0.61
CA ARG A 104 -6.25 25.09 0.81
C ARG A 104 -6.78 23.69 1.26
N GLY A 105 -7.09 22.78 0.33
CA GLY A 105 -7.45 21.38 0.60
C GLY A 105 -6.27 20.41 0.82
N GLN A 106 -5.04 20.78 0.44
CA GLN A 106 -3.83 19.95 0.59
C GLN A 106 -3.32 19.86 2.05
N ARG A 107 -4.05 20.45 3.00
CA ARG A 107 -3.82 20.27 4.44
C ARG A 107 -4.37 18.94 4.95
N LEU A 108 -5.26 18.25 4.22
CA LEU A 108 -5.79 16.95 4.64
C LEU A 108 -4.67 15.89 4.75
N SER A 109 -3.75 15.85 3.79
CA SER A 109 -2.58 14.94 3.81
C SER A 109 -1.55 15.30 4.89
N SER A 110 -1.55 16.54 5.38
CA SER A 110 -0.72 16.97 6.52
C SER A 110 -1.36 16.69 7.90
N LEU A 111 -2.58 16.13 7.94
CA LEU A 111 -3.42 16.01 9.15
C LEU A 111 -3.76 14.58 9.55
N SER A 112 -3.26 13.56 8.86
CA SER A 112 -3.42 12.20 9.37
C SER A 112 -2.58 12.03 10.63
N ARG A 113 -3.25 12.03 11.77
CA ARG A 113 -2.72 11.44 12.99
C ARG A 113 -2.90 9.93 12.83
N PRO A 114 -1.85 9.17 12.50
CA PRO A 114 -1.96 7.73 12.38
C PRO A 114 -2.50 7.17 13.68
N ALA A 115 -3.45 6.23 13.58
CA ALA A 115 -4.00 5.55 14.74
C ALA A 115 -2.99 4.57 15.37
N SER A 116 -2.02 4.14 14.57
CA SER A 116 -0.93 3.23 14.95
C SER A 116 0.39 3.98 15.15
N ASP A 117 1.44 3.58 14.43
CA ASP A 117 2.77 4.18 14.45
C ASP A 117 3.02 5.01 13.18
N ALA A 118 3.67 6.16 13.35
CA ALA A 118 3.94 7.08 12.24
C ALA A 118 4.82 6.45 11.14
N ARG A 119 5.73 5.55 11.50
CA ARG A 119 6.61 4.90 10.52
C ARG A 119 5.88 3.82 9.75
N ALA A 120 5.02 3.06 10.42
CA ALA A 120 4.13 2.11 9.76
C ALA A 120 3.26 2.83 8.72
N PHE A 121 2.68 3.97 9.10
CA PHE A 121 1.91 4.82 8.18
C PHE A 121 2.74 5.30 6.98
N ALA A 122 3.97 5.77 7.22
CA ALA A 122 4.88 6.21 6.15
C ALA A 122 5.24 5.08 5.18
N LEU A 123 5.39 3.84 5.66
CA LEU A 123 5.57 2.67 4.77
C LEU A 123 4.35 2.37 3.92
N PHE A 124 3.14 2.49 4.48
CA PHE A 124 1.90 2.28 3.74
C PHE A 124 1.74 3.35 2.65
N ALA A 125 2.03 4.61 2.99
CA ALA A 125 2.04 5.72 2.04
C ALA A 125 3.09 5.49 0.94
N LEU A 126 4.31 5.08 1.28
CA LEU A 126 5.35 4.76 0.31
C LEU A 126 4.91 3.66 -0.67
N ALA A 127 4.33 2.58 -0.16
CA ALA A 127 3.82 1.48 -0.97
C ALA A 127 2.74 1.97 -1.94
N ALA A 128 1.75 2.74 -1.46
CA ALA A 128 0.68 3.30 -2.31
C ALA A 128 1.19 4.37 -3.29
N GLY A 129 2.17 5.19 -2.90
CA GLY A 129 2.74 6.25 -3.73
C GLY A 129 3.52 5.71 -4.93
N ILE A 130 4.24 4.61 -4.73
CA ILE A 130 5.03 3.96 -5.79
C ILE A 130 4.13 3.25 -6.80
N MET A 131 3.03 2.66 -6.35
CA MET A 131 2.01 2.09 -7.24
C MET A 131 1.46 3.11 -8.24
N ASN A 132 1.40 4.38 -7.86
CA ASN A 132 0.91 5.47 -8.71
C ASN A 132 2.04 6.22 -9.45
N GLY A 133 3.30 5.76 -9.37
CA GLY A 133 4.42 6.24 -10.19
C GLY A 133 4.96 7.65 -9.87
N CYS A 134 4.73 8.19 -8.66
CA CYS A 134 5.18 9.53 -8.31
C CYS A 134 6.51 9.55 -7.54
N ALA A 135 7.60 9.91 -8.22
CA ALA A 135 8.94 10.03 -7.62
C ALA A 135 9.00 11.03 -6.44
N ILE A 136 8.22 12.12 -6.51
CA ILE A 136 8.21 13.16 -5.46
C ILE A 136 7.51 12.69 -4.19
N CYS A 137 6.42 11.93 -4.32
CA CYS A 137 5.73 11.36 -3.15
C CYS A 137 6.63 10.34 -2.45
N GLY A 138 7.29 9.47 -3.22
CA GLY A 138 8.26 8.52 -2.66
C GLY A 138 9.41 9.18 -1.89
N ASP A 139 9.95 10.29 -2.38
CA ASP A 139 11.01 11.03 -1.68
C ASP A 139 10.52 11.78 -0.43
N ALA A 140 9.25 12.17 -0.39
CA ALA A 140 8.64 12.80 0.79
C ALA A 140 8.43 11.78 1.92
N ASP A 141 7.89 10.60 1.60
CA ASP A 141 7.65 9.54 2.58
C ASP A 141 8.97 8.94 3.08
N ARG A 142 9.98 8.81 2.21
CA ARG A 142 11.31 8.32 2.58
C ARG A 142 12.03 9.23 3.60
N LYS A 143 11.78 10.54 3.58
CA LYS A 143 12.31 11.46 4.60
C LYS A 143 11.76 11.17 5.99
N GLU A 144 10.50 10.79 6.10
CA GLU A 144 9.87 10.39 7.36
C GLU A 144 10.45 9.04 7.86
N LEU A 145 10.81 8.15 6.94
CA LEU A 145 11.42 6.85 7.24
C LEU A 145 12.91 6.94 7.67
N HIS A 146 13.65 7.97 7.25
CA HIS A 146 15.07 8.16 7.59
C HIS A 146 15.31 8.94 8.91
N GLY A 147 14.29 9.09 9.76
CA GLY A 147 14.45 9.54 11.16
C GLY A 147 15.13 8.51 12.07
N GLU A 148 15.02 8.65 13.40
CA GLU A 148 15.73 7.80 14.40
C GLU A 148 15.27 6.33 14.44
N GLY A 149 15.69 5.50 13.50
CA GLY A 149 15.49 4.05 13.52
C GLY A 149 15.14 3.51 12.14
N HIS A 150 16.01 2.65 11.61
CA HIS A 150 15.88 2.10 10.27
C HIS A 150 14.77 1.06 10.22
N ILE A 151 13.73 1.34 9.42
CA ILE A 151 12.75 0.34 8.99
C ILE A 151 13.06 0.01 7.52
N ASP A 152 13.05 -1.29 7.19
CA ASP A 152 13.46 -1.78 5.86
C ASP A 152 12.45 -1.39 4.78
N GLU A 153 12.66 -0.24 4.15
CA GLU A 153 11.86 0.21 3.02
C GLU A 153 11.91 -0.77 1.85
N ARG A 154 13.03 -1.46 1.62
CA ARG A 154 13.23 -2.34 0.46
C ARG A 154 12.28 -3.52 0.49
N GLU A 155 12.03 -4.05 1.67
CA GLU A 155 11.08 -5.14 1.82
C GLU A 155 9.63 -4.68 1.64
N ALA A 156 9.27 -3.50 2.14
CA ALA A 156 7.95 -2.93 1.87
C ALA A 156 7.72 -2.75 0.37
N LEU A 157 8.75 -2.31 -0.36
CA LEU A 157 8.72 -2.22 -1.83
C LEU A 157 8.57 -3.59 -2.49
N ARG A 158 9.32 -4.59 -2.03
CA ARG A 158 9.19 -5.97 -2.54
C ARG A 158 7.77 -6.50 -2.36
N ILE A 159 7.16 -6.30 -1.19
CA ILE A 159 5.78 -6.71 -0.92
C ILE A 159 4.82 -5.98 -1.87
N ALA A 160 4.96 -4.66 -2.00
CA ALA A 160 4.10 -3.86 -2.88
C ALA A 160 4.18 -4.33 -4.35
N THR A 161 5.38 -4.58 -4.88
CA THR A 161 5.57 -5.09 -6.25
C THR A 161 4.91 -6.45 -6.46
N VAL A 162 5.10 -7.40 -5.53
CA VAL A 162 4.51 -8.74 -5.67
C VAL A 162 2.98 -8.69 -5.58
N VAL A 163 2.43 -7.83 -4.71
CA VAL A 163 0.98 -7.60 -4.61
C VAL A 163 0.44 -6.98 -5.89
N ALA A 164 1.15 -6.03 -6.49
CA ALA A 164 0.79 -5.42 -7.77
C ALA A 164 0.76 -6.43 -8.92
N GLU A 165 1.80 -7.28 -9.01
CA GLU A 165 1.84 -8.34 -10.01
C GLU A 165 0.69 -9.33 -9.84
N ALA A 166 0.39 -9.72 -8.59
CA ALA A 166 -0.74 -10.60 -8.29
C ALA A 166 -2.09 -9.95 -8.64
N ALA A 167 -2.26 -8.66 -8.36
CA ALA A 167 -3.44 -7.90 -8.74
C ALA A 167 -3.61 -7.85 -10.27
N SER A 168 -2.54 -7.55 -11.00
CA SER A 168 -2.57 -7.47 -12.47
C SER A 168 -2.88 -8.85 -13.09
N ALA A 169 -2.27 -9.91 -12.55
CA ALA A 169 -2.53 -11.29 -12.98
C ALA A 169 -3.97 -11.77 -12.71
N ALA A 170 -4.68 -11.16 -11.76
CA ALA A 170 -6.08 -11.42 -11.48
C ALA A 170 -7.04 -10.76 -12.48
N GLY A 171 -6.53 -9.98 -13.45
CA GLY A 171 -7.33 -9.24 -14.42
C GLY A 171 -7.83 -7.89 -13.91
N PHE A 172 -7.25 -7.36 -12.82
CA PHE A 172 -7.48 -5.97 -12.45
C PHE A 172 -6.66 -5.05 -13.37
N PRO A 173 -7.22 -3.89 -13.75
CA PRO A 173 -6.55 -2.99 -14.68
C PRO A 173 -5.22 -2.51 -14.07
N ASP A 174 -4.16 -2.52 -14.89
CA ASP A 174 -2.89 -1.90 -14.53
C ASP A 174 -3.13 -0.44 -14.08
N PRO A 175 -2.45 0.03 -13.02
CA PRO A 175 -2.70 1.34 -12.42
C PRO A 175 -2.54 2.52 -13.40
#